data_AF-A0A6V7IKD1-F1
#
_entry.id   AF-A0A6V7IKD1-F1
#
_cell.length_a   1.000
_cell.length_b   1.000
_cell.length_c   1.000
_cell.angle_alpha   90.00
_cell.angle_beta   90.00
_cell.angle_gamma   90.00
#
_symmetry.space_group_name_H-M   'P 1'
#
loop_
_entity.id
_entity.type
_entity.pdbx_description
1 polymer ?
#
loop_
_entity_poly.entity_id
_entity_poly.type
_entity_poly.pdbx_seq_one_letter_code
_entity_poly.pdbx_strand_id
1 'polypeptide(L)'
;TGIIAGAPHILLMIFAYGFGAFNDWLLKTGRMSRTGVRKLAVFMCTGLQAIFTIGLSLSGCHSTLAVFFMLAGTMTTGGISGGPVSTLVDLSPNFSSILLGIMGLMVNGVGAISPMIVGVLTNEN
;
A
#
# COMPACT_ATOMS: atom_id res chain seq x y z
N THR A 1 -7.12 -17.44 16.19
CA THR A 1 -6.15 -16.34 15.97
C THR A 1 -5.38 -16.46 14.66
N GLY A 2 -5.02 -17.66 14.17
CA GLY A 2 -4.32 -17.80 12.88
C GLY A 2 -5.13 -17.49 11.62
N ILE A 3 -6.42 -17.91 11.54
CA ILE A 3 -7.27 -17.69 10.36
C ILE A 3 -7.57 -16.20 10.14
N ILE A 4 -7.83 -15.48 11.24
CA ILE A 4 -8.04 -14.02 11.26
C ILE A 4 -6.77 -13.25 10.89
N ALA A 5 -5.59 -13.77 11.25
CA ALA A 5 -4.30 -13.18 10.87
C ALA A 5 -3.93 -13.45 9.39
N GLY A 6 -4.40 -14.56 8.80
CA GLY A 6 -4.22 -14.87 7.38
C GLY A 6 -5.19 -14.17 6.44
N ALA A 7 -6.37 -13.76 6.94
CA ALA A 7 -7.38 -13.03 6.19
C ALA A 7 -6.84 -11.79 5.44
N PRO A 8 -6.07 -10.88 6.07
CA PRO A 8 -5.52 -9.72 5.36
C PRO A 8 -4.61 -10.13 4.19
N HIS A 9 -3.81 -11.18 4.33
CA HIS A 9 -2.90 -11.64 3.26
C HIS A 9 -3.64 -12.19 2.03
N ILE A 10 -4.69 -13.00 2.26
CA ILE A 10 -5.51 -13.56 1.17
C ILE A 10 -6.26 -12.43 0.44
N LEU A 11 -6.83 -11.48 1.20
CA LEU A 11 -7.51 -10.30 0.65
C LEU A 11 -6.58 -9.42 -0.18
N LEU A 12 -5.35 -9.22 0.30
CA LEU A 12 -4.30 -8.49 -0.42
C LEU A 12 -4.00 -9.14 -1.77
N MET A 13 -3.88 -10.47 -1.81
CA MET A 13 -3.57 -11.20 -3.03
C MET A 13 -4.69 -11.06 -4.08
N ILE A 14 -5.95 -11.19 -3.65
CA ILE A 14 -7.12 -11.06 -4.53
C ILE A 14 -7.22 -9.63 -5.10
N PHE A 15 -7.05 -8.62 -4.26
CA PHE A 15 -7.13 -7.23 -4.72
C PHE A 15 -5.93 -6.79 -5.53
N ALA A 16 -4.73 -7.25 -5.19
CA ALA A 16 -3.54 -6.97 -6.01
C ALA A 16 -3.71 -7.53 -7.43
N TYR A 17 -4.28 -8.73 -7.56
CA TYR A 17 -4.63 -9.30 -8.86
C TYR A 17 -5.70 -8.49 -9.59
N GLY A 18 -6.79 -8.12 -8.91
CA GLY A 18 -7.88 -7.33 -9.51
C GLY A 18 -7.43 -5.94 -9.95
N PHE A 19 -6.66 -5.24 -9.11
CA PHE A 19 -6.13 -3.91 -9.39
C PHE A 19 -5.02 -3.95 -10.45
N GLY A 20 -4.23 -5.03 -10.49
CA GLY A 20 -3.27 -5.31 -11.56
C GLY A 20 -3.97 -5.49 -12.90
N ALA A 21 -5.03 -6.30 -12.96
CA ALA A 21 -5.84 -6.49 -14.17
C ALA A 21 -6.53 -5.20 -14.62
N PHE A 22 -7.03 -4.39 -13.68
CA PHE A 22 -7.62 -3.08 -13.99
C PHE A 22 -6.60 -2.10 -14.58
N ASN A 23 -5.38 -2.06 -14.03
CA ASN A 23 -4.31 -1.22 -14.58
C ASN A 23 -3.86 -1.69 -15.97
N ASP A 24 -3.75 -3.00 -16.19
CA ASP A 24 -3.40 -3.55 -17.51
C ASP A 24 -4.50 -3.25 -18.55
N TRP A 25 -5.77 -3.34 -18.14
CA TRP A 25 -6.90 -2.94 -18.97
C TRP A 25 -6.88 -1.44 -19.32
N LEU A 26 -6.57 -0.59 -18.35
CA LEU A 26 -6.47 0.86 -18.55
C LEU A 26 -5.32 1.22 -19.52
N LEU A 27 -4.23 0.44 -19.49
CA LEU A 27 -3.10 0.58 -20.40
C LEU A 27 -3.45 0.10 -21.82
N LYS A 28 -4.14 -1.04 -21.94
CA LYS A 28 -4.62 -1.61 -23.22
C LYS A 28 -5.62 -0.71 -23.94
N THR A 29 -6.43 0.02 -23.19
CA THR A 29 -7.46 0.91 -23.75
C THR A 29 -6.84 2.19 -24.33
N GLY A 30 -5.54 2.44 -24.14
CA GLY A 30 -4.81 3.54 -24.77
C GLY A 30 -5.27 4.94 -24.35
N ARG A 31 -6.14 5.04 -23.34
CA ARG A 31 -6.72 6.32 -22.88
C ARG A 31 -5.74 7.21 -22.11
N MET A 32 -4.58 6.68 -21.71
CA MET A 32 -3.61 7.39 -20.86
C MET A 32 -2.18 6.90 -21.16
N SER A 33 -1.19 7.81 -21.14
CA SER A 33 0.23 7.46 -21.30
C SER A 33 0.72 6.53 -20.17
N ARG A 34 1.76 5.72 -20.41
CA ARG A 34 2.34 4.79 -19.42
C ARG A 34 2.68 5.48 -18.09
N THR A 35 3.19 6.70 -18.15
CA THR A 35 3.50 7.52 -16.97
C THR A 35 2.25 8.07 -16.27
N GLY A 36 1.18 8.34 -17.02
CA GLY A 36 -0.11 8.79 -16.48
C GLY A 36 -0.85 7.68 -15.73
N VAL A 37 -0.87 6.46 -16.28
CA VAL A 37 -1.44 5.28 -15.61
C VAL A 37 -0.69 4.99 -14.31
N ARG A 38 0.65 5.06 -14.33
CA ARG A 38 1.46 4.84 -13.12
C ARG A 38 1.25 5.90 -12.05
N LYS A 39 1.18 7.19 -12.42
CA LYS A 39 0.83 8.26 -11.46
C LYS A 39 -0.56 8.07 -10.88
N LEU A 40 -1.54 7.70 -11.69
CA LEU A 40 -2.90 7.42 -11.23
C LEU A 40 -2.94 6.21 -10.29
N ALA A 41 -2.22 5.13 -10.62
CA ALA A 41 -2.12 3.95 -9.78
C ALA A 41 -1.51 4.26 -8.40
N VAL A 42 -0.43 5.05 -8.38
CA VAL A 42 0.19 5.54 -7.13
C VAL A 42 -0.80 6.42 -6.35
N PHE A 43 -1.46 7.36 -7.02
CA PHE A 43 -2.43 8.26 -6.38
C PHE A 43 -3.62 7.51 -5.80
N MET A 44 -4.15 6.52 -6.51
CA MET A 44 -5.24 5.68 -6.02
C MET A 44 -4.79 4.80 -4.86
N CYS A 45 -3.61 4.18 -4.92
CA CYS A 45 -3.09 3.39 -3.80
C CYS A 45 -2.89 4.24 -2.55
N THR A 46 -2.09 5.30 -2.64
CA THR A 46 -1.76 6.13 -1.49
C THR A 46 -2.96 6.94 -1.01
N GLY A 47 -3.80 7.41 -1.94
CA GLY A 47 -5.02 8.16 -1.66
C GLY A 47 -6.08 7.32 -0.95
N LEU A 48 -6.43 6.14 -1.48
CA LEU A 48 -7.35 5.24 -0.79
C LEU A 48 -6.78 4.80 0.56
N GLN A 49 -5.49 4.48 0.63
CA GLN A 49 -4.87 4.07 1.89
C GLN A 49 -4.95 5.19 2.94
N ALA A 50 -4.71 6.45 2.56
CA ALA A 50 -4.85 7.59 3.46
C ALA A 50 -6.30 7.75 3.95
N ILE A 51 -7.28 7.64 3.06
CA ILE A 51 -8.71 7.73 3.41
C ILE A 51 -9.10 6.63 4.39
N PHE A 52 -8.67 5.38 4.14
CA PHE A 52 -8.95 4.26 5.04
C PHE A 52 -8.24 4.40 6.39
N THR A 53 -7.03 4.96 6.42
CA THR A 53 -6.29 5.22 7.67
C THR A 53 -6.97 6.31 8.51
N ILE A 54 -7.50 7.35 7.87
CA ILE A 54 -8.32 8.37 8.56
C ILE A 54 -9.62 7.73 9.07
N GLY A 55 -10.29 6.90 8.27
CA GLY A 55 -11.48 6.16 8.69
C GLY A 55 -11.23 5.24 9.91
N LEU A 56 -10.08 4.58 9.94
CA LEU A 56 -9.63 3.78 11.08
C LEU A 56 -9.49 4.63 12.35
N SER A 57 -8.88 5.81 12.24
CA SER A 57 -8.68 6.72 13.38
C SER A 57 -10.00 7.22 14.00
N LEU A 58 -11.07 7.27 13.21
CA LEU A 58 -12.40 7.72 13.65
C LEU A 58 -13.30 6.57 14.13
N SER A 59 -12.89 5.30 13.98
CA SER A 59 -13.73 4.12 14.26
C SER A 59 -13.85 3.76 15.75
N GLY A 60 -13.39 4.63 16.66
CA GLY A 60 -13.35 4.40 18.11
C GLY A 60 -14.66 3.79 18.63
N CYS A 61 -14.53 2.66 19.35
CA CYS A 61 -15.56 1.86 20.03
C CYS A 61 -16.13 0.61 19.31
N HIS A 62 -15.97 0.43 17.98
CA HIS A 62 -16.47 -0.77 17.28
C HIS A 62 -15.35 -1.63 16.65
N SER A 63 -15.03 -2.78 17.28
CA SER A 63 -13.95 -3.69 16.85
C SER A 63 -14.11 -4.22 15.42
N THR A 64 -15.33 -4.51 14.97
CA THR A 64 -15.59 -5.05 13.62
C THR A 64 -15.26 -4.02 12.53
N LEU A 65 -15.55 -2.75 12.79
CA LEU A 65 -15.42 -1.66 11.83
C LEU A 65 -13.95 -1.21 11.73
N ALA A 66 -13.22 -1.23 12.84
CA ALA A 66 -11.76 -1.03 12.87
C ALA A 66 -11.00 -2.13 12.11
N VAL A 67 -11.38 -3.41 12.28
CA VAL A 67 -10.77 -4.52 11.53
C VAL A 67 -11.04 -4.38 10.04
N PHE A 68 -12.24 -3.97 9.63
CA PHE A 68 -12.57 -3.74 8.23
C PHE A 68 -11.73 -2.62 7.61
N PHE A 69 -11.56 -1.49 8.31
CA PHE A 69 -10.73 -0.38 7.84
C PHE A 69 -9.24 -0.74 7.77
N MET A 70 -8.72 -1.48 8.75
CA MET A 70 -7.37 -2.05 8.72
C MET A 70 -7.17 -2.97 7.51
N LEU A 71 -8.11 -3.87 7.26
CA LEU A 71 -8.06 -4.79 6.11
C LEU A 71 -8.10 -4.04 4.79
N ALA A 72 -9.02 -3.08 4.62
CA ALA A 72 -9.15 -2.28 3.40
C ALA A 72 -7.91 -1.40 3.14
N GLY A 73 -7.35 -0.79 4.19
CA GLY A 73 -6.10 -0.03 4.10
C GLY A 73 -4.92 -0.90 3.68
N THR A 74 -4.76 -2.07 4.31
CA THR A 74 -3.69 -3.02 3.98
C THR A 74 -3.88 -3.62 2.58
N MET A 75 -5.10 -3.93 2.18
CA MET A 75 -5.45 -4.40 0.84
C MET A 75 -5.02 -3.41 -0.25
N THR A 76 -5.20 -2.12 0.01
CA THR A 76 -4.83 -1.04 -0.91
C THR A 76 -3.30 -0.97 -1.12
N THR A 77 -2.49 -1.38 -0.14
CA THR A 77 -1.02 -1.45 -0.31
C THR A 77 -0.58 -2.47 -1.36
N GLY A 78 -1.43 -3.44 -1.72
CA GLY A 78 -1.11 -4.46 -2.73
C GLY A 78 -0.79 -3.89 -4.11
N GLY A 79 -1.28 -2.70 -4.44
CA GLY A 79 -0.96 -2.02 -5.70
C GLY A 79 0.42 -1.35 -5.75
N ILE A 80 1.21 -1.39 -4.66
CA ILE A 80 2.60 -0.89 -4.62
C ILE A 80 3.48 -1.54 -5.71
N SER A 81 3.20 -2.81 -6.05
CA SER A 81 3.89 -3.54 -7.11
C SER A 81 3.70 -2.91 -8.49
N GLY A 82 2.51 -2.36 -8.77
CA GLY A 82 2.18 -1.76 -10.06
C GLY A 82 2.53 -0.27 -10.17
N GLY A 83 2.63 0.46 -9.05
CA GLY A 83 2.85 1.91 -9.01
C GLY A 83 4.31 2.30 -8.72
N PRO A 84 4.67 2.53 -7.44
CA PRO A 84 5.96 3.07 -7.06
C PRO A 84 7.15 2.18 -7.46
N VAL A 85 7.03 0.86 -7.31
CA VAL A 85 8.11 -0.08 -7.67
C VAL A 85 8.34 -0.07 -9.18
N SER A 86 7.26 -0.06 -9.97
CA SER A 86 7.37 -0.01 -11.42
C SER A 86 8.01 1.32 -11.89
N THR A 87 7.64 2.46 -11.29
CA THR A 87 8.19 3.77 -11.67
C THR A 87 9.69 3.89 -11.40
N LEU A 88 10.21 3.20 -10.39
CA LEU A 88 11.66 3.14 -10.12
C LEU A 88 12.40 2.38 -11.22
N VAL A 89 11.81 1.29 -11.72
CA VAL A 89 12.36 0.51 -12.83
C VAL A 89 12.36 1.31 -14.13
N ASP A 90 11.31 2.10 -14.37
CA ASP A 90 11.23 2.98 -15.54
C ASP A 90 12.27 4.10 -15.53
N LEU A 91 12.69 4.57 -14.35
CA LEU A 91 13.62 5.69 -14.24
C LEU A 91 15.06 5.27 -14.58
N SER A 92 15.49 4.08 -14.16
CA SER A 92 16.75 3.50 -14.63
C SER A 92 16.70 1.96 -14.61
N PRO A 93 16.56 1.30 -15.79
CA PRO A 93 16.50 -0.16 -15.85
C PRO A 93 17.84 -0.81 -15.47
N ASN A 94 18.98 -0.16 -15.77
CA ASN A 94 20.30 -0.70 -15.47
C ASN A 94 20.68 -0.70 -13.97
N PHE A 95 20.04 0.14 -13.15
CA PHE A 95 20.34 0.27 -11.70
C PHE A 95 19.12 0.03 -10.82
N SER A 96 18.07 -0.60 -11.35
CA SER A 96 16.79 -0.78 -10.65
C SER A 96 16.92 -1.54 -9.32
N SER A 97 17.79 -2.55 -9.26
CA SER A 97 18.00 -3.36 -8.04
C SER A 97 18.64 -2.57 -6.91
N ILE A 98 19.64 -1.73 -7.23
CA ILE A 98 20.33 -0.88 -6.26
C ILE A 98 19.38 0.22 -5.77
N LEU A 99 18.63 0.85 -6.68
CA LEU A 99 17.62 1.85 -6.32
C LEU A 99 16.54 1.27 -5.41
N LEU A 100 16.04 0.07 -5.72
CA LEU A 100 15.06 -0.61 -4.88
C LEU A 100 15.64 -0.98 -3.52
N GLY A 101 16.90 -1.39 -3.46
CA GLY A 101 17.61 -1.67 -2.20
C GLY A 101 17.73 -0.44 -1.31
N ILE A 102 18.12 0.71 -1.86
CA ILE A 102 18.22 1.98 -1.12
C ILE A 102 16.83 2.41 -0.61
N MET A 103 15.80 2.32 -1.45
CA MET A 103 14.42 2.62 -1.04
C MET A 103 13.94 1.68 0.06
N GLY A 104 14.24 0.39 -0.05
CA GLY A 104 13.94 -0.60 0.97
C GLY A 104 14.60 -0.27 2.31
N LEU A 105 15.86 0.16 2.29
CA LEU A 105 16.58 0.56 3.51
C LEU A 105 15.91 1.76 4.19
N MET A 106 15.50 2.77 3.42
CA MET A 106 14.77 3.94 3.93
C MET A 106 13.41 3.54 4.52
N VAL A 107 12.64 2.71 3.81
CA VAL A 107 11.32 2.26 4.26
C VAL A 107 11.41 1.44 5.54
N ASN A 108 12.36 0.51 5.63
CA ASN A 108 12.56 -0.29 6.84
C ASN A 108 13.06 0.57 8.00
N GLY A 109 13.92 1.56 7.74
CA GLY A 109 14.36 2.52 8.75
C GLY A 109 13.19 3.28 9.36
N VAL A 110 12.32 3.87 8.53
CA VAL A 110 11.11 4.56 9.00
C VAL A 110 10.15 3.60 9.69
N GLY A 111 10.00 2.39 9.15
CA GLY A 111 9.16 1.33 9.70
C GLY A 111 9.59 0.89 11.11
N ALA A 112 10.90 0.87 11.39
CA ALA A 112 11.44 0.58 12.71
C ALA A 112 11.25 1.74 13.71
N ILE A 113 11.27 2.99 13.21
CA ILE A 113 11.06 4.18 14.05
C ILE A 113 9.59 4.34 14.47
N SER A 114 8.64 3.97 13.59
CA SER A 114 7.20 4.10 13.84
C SER A 114 6.72 3.47 15.17
N PRO A 115 7.01 2.19 15.50
CA PRO A 115 6.57 1.60 16.76
C PRO A 115 7.28 2.16 17.99
N MET A 116 8.51 2.70 17.85
CA MET A 116 9.19 3.38 18.96
C MET A 116 8.43 4.65 19.37
N ILE A 117 7.99 5.45 18.39
CA ILE A 117 7.22 6.67 18.66
C ILE A 117 5.86 6.32 19.27
N VAL A 118 5.15 5.35 18.69
CA VAL A 118 3.84 4.91 19.20
C VAL A 118 3.97 4.34 20.63
N GLY A 119 5.05 3.61 20.92
CA GLY A 119 5.32 3.07 22.26
C GLY A 119 5.55 4.14 23.32
N VAL A 120 6.22 5.25 22.98
CA VAL A 120 6.38 6.40 23.89
C VAL A 120 5.05 7.13 24.09
N LEU A 121 4.29 7.34 23.01
CA LEU A 121 2.98 8.02 23.06
C LEU A 121 1.92 7.22 23.83
N THR A 122 2.05 5.90 23.89
CA THR A 122 1.09 5.00 24.57
C THR A 122 1.55 4.64 26.00
N ASN A 123 2.76 5.00 26.41
CA ASN A 123 3.30 4.62 27.73
C ASN A 123 2.55 5.26 28.91
N GLU A 124 1.84 6.36 28.68
CA GLU A 124 1.12 7.13 29.71
C GLU A 124 -0.39 6.79 29.80
N ASN A 125 -0.85 5.65 29.22
CA ASN A 125 -2.24 5.17 29.37
C ASN A 125 -2.35 3.66 29.60
#